data_AF-A0A5P9CPT5-F1
#
_entry.id   AF-A0A5P9CPT5-F1
#
_cell.length_a   1.000
_cell.length_b   1.000
_cell.length_c   1.000
_cell.angle_alpha   90.00
_cell.angle_beta   90.00
_cell.angle_gamma   90.00
#
_symmetry.space_group_name_H-M   'P 1'
#
loop_
_entity.id
_entity.type
_entity.pdbx_description
1 polymer ?
#
loop_
_entity_poly.entity_id
_entity_poly.type
_entity_poly.pdbx_seq_one_letter_code
_entity_poly.pdbx_strand_id
1 'polypeptide(L)'
;MIKYLSLLIFMLSTSAYAGWIAEQTKVIAVESTSGNTDTFTAIVRGGSGACVSLMGDNLIYFPHSEAATSDIHNRTYSMLLAALTSGAKVSIYNYADNSCQKAVGVRMINE
;
A
#
# COMPACT_ATOMS: atom_id res chain seq x y z
N MET A 1 28.16 -9.53 34.34
CA MET A 1 27.59 -9.85 33.00
C MET A 1 26.29 -9.10 32.64
N ILE A 2 25.64 -8.36 33.56
CA ILE A 2 24.35 -7.66 33.27
C ILE A 2 24.54 -6.24 32.68
N LYS A 3 25.72 -5.61 32.84
CA LYS A 3 25.96 -4.21 32.42
C LYS A 3 25.99 -3.96 30.91
N TYR A 4 26.23 -4.98 30.08
CA TYR A 4 26.30 -4.81 28.62
C TYR A 4 24.97 -5.09 27.91
N LEU A 5 23.97 -5.63 28.63
CA LEU A 5 22.67 -5.98 28.04
C LEU A 5 21.83 -4.72 27.72
N SER A 6 22.04 -3.63 28.47
CA SER A 6 21.32 -2.37 28.26
C SER A 6 21.74 -1.60 27.01
N LEU A 7 22.95 -1.83 26.48
CA LEU A 7 23.45 -1.13 25.29
C LEU A 7 22.97 -1.77 23.98
N LEU A 8 22.58 -3.04 24.00
CA LEU A 8 22.13 -3.79 22.81
C LEU A 8 20.69 -3.42 22.38
N ILE A 9 19.90 -2.84 23.27
CA ILE A 9 18.47 -2.55 23.03
C ILE A 9 18.26 -1.26 22.21
N PHE A 10 19.26 -0.36 22.16
CA PHE A 10 19.17 0.91 21.42
C PHE A 10 19.47 0.81 19.91
N MET A 11 19.91 -0.35 19.41
CA MET A 11 20.26 -0.52 17.98
C MET A 11 19.14 -1.14 17.14
N LEU A 12 17.99 -1.47 17.73
CA LEU A 12 16.82 -2.00 17.01
C LEU A 12 15.80 -0.88 16.71
N SER A 13 16.26 0.22 16.13
CA SER A 13 15.36 1.24 15.60
C SER A 13 14.79 0.73 14.28
N THR A 14 13.64 0.05 14.31
CA THR A 14 12.90 -0.26 13.09
C THR A 14 12.40 1.06 12.50
N SER A 15 12.97 1.49 11.38
CA SER A 15 12.48 2.65 10.64
C SER A 15 11.10 2.31 10.05
N ALA A 16 10.04 2.77 10.71
CA ALA A 16 8.71 2.85 10.10
C ALA A 16 8.77 3.93 9.03
N TYR A 17 9.00 3.54 7.79
CA TYR A 17 8.98 4.45 6.66
C TYR A 17 7.55 4.50 6.13
N ALA A 18 6.88 5.64 6.29
CA ALA A 18 5.62 5.95 5.62
C ALA A 18 5.95 6.61 4.27
N GLY A 19 5.23 6.25 3.21
CA GLY A 19 5.58 6.71 1.88
C GLY A 19 4.84 6.04 0.73
N TRP A 20 5.39 6.22 -0.47
CA TRP A 20 4.95 5.51 -1.67
C TRP A 20 5.45 4.06 -1.62
N ILE A 21 4.55 3.15 -1.28
CA ILE A 21 4.85 1.72 -1.13
C ILE A 21 4.80 0.96 -2.47
N ALA A 22 4.16 1.54 -3.48
CA ALA A 22 4.21 1.10 -4.86
C ALA A 22 4.15 2.32 -5.78
N GLU A 23 5.08 2.44 -6.72
CA GLU A 23 5.21 3.58 -7.62
C GLU A 23 5.17 3.11 -9.07
N GLN A 24 4.44 3.87 -9.91
CA GLN A 24 4.36 3.62 -11.35
C GLN A 24 3.91 2.19 -11.70
N THR A 25 3.05 1.59 -10.88
CA THR A 25 2.58 0.22 -11.01
C THR A 25 1.28 0.16 -11.83
N LYS A 26 1.02 -0.97 -12.50
CA LYS A 26 -0.26 -1.21 -13.18
C LYS A 26 -1.22 -1.92 -12.25
N VAL A 27 -2.46 -1.42 -12.15
CA VAL A 27 -3.55 -2.15 -11.50
C VAL A 27 -4.06 -3.21 -12.47
N ILE A 28 -4.04 -4.47 -12.05
CA ILE A 28 -4.52 -5.60 -12.87
C ILE A 28 -5.82 -6.20 -12.37
N ALA A 29 -6.17 -5.97 -11.09
CA ALA A 29 -7.48 -6.30 -10.52
C ALA A 29 -7.76 -5.45 -9.27
N VAL A 30 -9.03 -5.32 -8.93
CA VAL A 30 -9.51 -4.72 -7.67
C VAL A 30 -10.56 -5.64 -7.06
N GLU A 31 -10.39 -6.01 -5.80
CA GLU A 31 -11.32 -6.84 -5.04
C GLU A 31 -12.08 -5.94 -4.06
N SER A 32 -13.41 -6.05 -4.00
CA SER A 32 -14.25 -5.21 -3.13
C SER A 32 -14.14 -5.57 -1.64
N THR A 33 -13.63 -6.77 -1.32
CA THR A 33 -13.44 -7.24 0.05
C THR A 33 -12.20 -8.15 0.13
N SER A 34 -11.57 -8.20 1.30
CA SER A 34 -10.56 -9.20 1.63
C SER A 34 -10.95 -9.93 2.91
N GLY A 35 -11.07 -11.25 2.86
CA GLY A 35 -11.37 -12.07 4.03
C GLY A 35 -12.68 -11.70 4.75
N ASN A 36 -13.67 -11.16 4.04
CA ASN A 36 -14.92 -10.63 4.60
C ASN A 36 -14.72 -9.48 5.61
N THR A 37 -13.69 -8.66 5.40
CA THR A 37 -13.42 -7.44 6.15
C THR A 37 -13.77 -6.20 5.33
N ASP A 38 -13.88 -5.04 6.02
CA ASP A 38 -14.06 -3.73 5.39
C ASP A 38 -12.74 -3.21 4.81
N THR A 39 -12.24 -3.95 3.82
CA THR A 39 -10.95 -3.76 3.16
C THR A 39 -11.12 -4.13 1.71
N PHE A 40 -10.81 -3.23 0.77
CA PHE A 40 -10.63 -3.62 -0.63
C PHE A 40 -9.15 -3.91 -0.90
N THR A 41 -8.88 -4.69 -1.95
CA THR A 41 -7.52 -5.06 -2.36
C THR A 41 -7.27 -4.58 -3.78
N ALA A 42 -6.11 -3.98 -4.04
CA ALA A 42 -5.60 -3.81 -5.39
C ALA A 42 -4.55 -4.88 -5.66
N ILE A 43 -4.66 -5.54 -6.80
CA ILE A 43 -3.62 -6.42 -7.34
C ILE A 43 -2.85 -5.62 -8.38
N VAL A 44 -1.55 -5.49 -8.17
CA VAL A 44 -0.69 -4.64 -9.00
C VAL A 44 0.51 -5.39 -9.56
N ARG A 45 1.02 -4.92 -10.71
CA ARG A 45 2.16 -5.52 -11.41
C ARG A 45 3.14 -4.47 -11.93
N GLY A 46 4.43 -4.74 -11.72
CA GLY A 46 5.54 -3.86 -12.13
C GLY A 46 5.64 -2.58 -11.29
N GLY A 47 6.57 -1.69 -11.63
CA GLY A 47 6.87 -0.49 -10.86
C GLY A 47 8.00 -0.70 -9.84
N SER A 48 8.04 0.13 -8.81
CA SER A 48 9.02 0.05 -7.70
C SER A 48 8.36 0.32 -6.34
N GLY A 49 8.97 -0.13 -5.26
CA GLY A 49 8.50 0.15 -3.89
C GLY A 49 8.47 -1.10 -3.01
N ALA A 50 8.20 -0.91 -1.71
CA ALA A 50 8.19 -1.99 -0.72
C ALA A 50 7.14 -3.08 -1.00
N CYS A 51 6.09 -2.74 -1.74
CA CYS A 51 4.97 -3.62 -2.09
C CYS A 51 4.95 -4.02 -3.56
N VAL A 52 6.09 -3.92 -4.24
CA VAL A 52 6.24 -4.33 -5.63
C VAL A 52 7.44 -5.27 -5.74
N SER A 53 7.19 -6.47 -6.26
CA SER A 53 8.24 -7.37 -6.72
C SER A 53 8.52 -7.18 -8.21
N LEU A 54 9.74 -7.54 -8.66
CA LEU A 54 10.09 -7.57 -10.08
C LEU A 54 9.35 -8.66 -10.87
N MET A 55 8.73 -9.62 -10.17
CA MET A 55 8.07 -10.77 -10.78
C MET A 55 6.74 -11.04 -10.09
N GLY A 56 5.67 -11.06 -10.89
CA GLY A 56 4.34 -11.47 -10.46
C GLY A 56 3.45 -10.34 -9.96
N ASP A 57 2.39 -10.76 -9.27
CA ASP A 57 1.27 -9.94 -8.85
C ASP A 57 1.38 -9.66 -7.36
N ASN A 58 1.24 -8.40 -6.98
CA ASN A 58 1.41 -7.96 -5.60
C ASN A 58 0.07 -7.46 -5.07
N LEU A 59 -0.31 -7.92 -3.88
CA LEU A 59 -1.55 -7.54 -3.22
C LEU A 59 -1.28 -6.36 -2.29
N ILE A 60 -2.07 -5.30 -2.44
CA ILE A 60 -2.03 -4.13 -1.58
C ILE A 60 -3.43 -3.90 -1.03
N TYR A 61 -3.53 -3.83 0.29
CA TYR A 61 -4.78 -3.81 1.04
C TYR A 61 -5.06 -2.40 1.51
N PHE A 62 -6.32 -2.01 1.41
CA PHE A 62 -6.83 -0.69 1.78
C PHE A 62 -7.94 -0.86 2.82
N PRO A 63 -7.59 -1.04 4.10
CA PRO A 63 -8.58 -1.13 5.16
C PRO A 63 -9.29 0.22 5.31
N HIS A 64 -10.61 0.18 5.51
CA HIS A 64 -11.40 1.39 5.78
C HIS A 64 -10.87 2.15 6.99
N SER A 65 -10.42 1.43 8.03
CA SER A 65 -9.88 2.00 9.28
C SER A 65 -8.62 2.86 9.13
N GLU A 66 -7.89 2.72 8.02
CA GLU A 66 -6.67 3.53 7.76
C GLU A 66 -7.01 4.86 7.06
N ALA A 67 -8.21 4.97 6.49
CA ALA A 67 -8.68 6.21 5.87
C ALA A 67 -9.26 7.16 6.92
N ALA A 68 -8.93 8.45 6.84
CA ALA A 68 -9.47 9.45 7.77
C ALA A 68 -10.99 9.63 7.65
N THR A 69 -11.57 9.34 6.48
CA THR A 69 -13.02 9.34 6.24
C THR A 69 -13.40 8.28 5.22
N SER A 70 -14.66 7.81 5.26
CA SER A 70 -15.22 6.90 4.25
C SER A 70 -15.13 7.45 2.82
N ASP A 71 -15.24 8.77 2.66
CA ASP A 71 -15.13 9.41 1.35
C ASP A 71 -13.72 9.31 0.76
N ILE A 72 -12.67 9.28 1.60
CA ILE A 72 -11.31 9.03 1.12
C ILE A 72 -11.22 7.60 0.60
N HIS A 73 -11.67 6.62 1.38
CA HIS A 73 -11.65 5.20 1.00
C HIS A 73 -12.42 4.93 -0.31
N ASN A 74 -13.64 5.47 -0.43
CA ASN A 74 -14.48 5.35 -1.63
C ASN A 74 -13.86 6.01 -2.87
N ARG A 75 -13.24 7.19 -2.70
CA ARG A 75 -12.51 7.87 -3.80
C ARG A 75 -11.30 7.05 -4.23
N THR A 76 -10.52 6.51 -3.29
CA THR A 76 -9.37 5.66 -3.58
C THR A 76 -9.79 4.41 -4.35
N TYR A 77 -10.86 3.72 -3.93
CA TYR A 77 -11.42 2.59 -4.67
C TYR A 77 -11.80 2.98 -6.12
N SER A 78 -12.50 4.09 -6.28
CA SER A 78 -12.93 4.60 -7.59
C SER A 78 -11.75 4.95 -8.49
N MET A 79 -10.68 5.51 -7.94
CA MET A 79 -9.45 5.80 -8.70
C MET A 79 -8.75 4.53 -9.17
N LEU A 80 -8.70 3.48 -8.34
CA LEU A 80 -8.12 2.19 -8.76
C LEU A 80 -8.96 1.52 -9.83
N LEU A 81 -10.29 1.60 -9.75
CA LEU A 81 -11.19 1.09 -10.79
C LEU A 81 -11.03 1.87 -12.11
N ALA A 82 -10.85 3.19 -12.02
CA ALA A 82 -10.54 4.02 -13.19
C ALA A 82 -9.16 3.67 -13.79
N ALA A 83 -8.14 3.42 -12.97
CA ALA A 83 -6.83 2.98 -13.44
C ALA A 83 -6.88 1.59 -14.10
N LEU A 84 -7.61 0.65 -13.49
CA LEU A 84 -7.83 -0.69 -14.04
C LEU A 84 -8.49 -0.63 -15.43
N THR A 85 -9.49 0.24 -15.60
CA THR A 85 -10.25 0.34 -16.86
C THR A 85 -9.53 1.13 -17.94
N SER A 86 -8.79 2.17 -17.57
CA SER A 86 -8.03 3.01 -18.52
C SER A 86 -6.65 2.43 -18.88
N GLY A 87 -6.11 1.52 -18.06
CA GLY A 87 -4.73 1.06 -18.17
C GLY A 87 -3.68 2.05 -17.65
N ALA A 88 -4.11 3.16 -17.03
CA ALA A 88 -3.23 4.13 -16.40
C ALA A 88 -2.41 3.49 -15.26
N LYS A 89 -1.20 4.01 -15.05
CA LYS A 89 -0.36 3.60 -13.92
C LYS A 89 -0.82 4.31 -12.65
N VAL A 90 -0.45 3.75 -11.50
CA VAL A 90 -0.71 4.36 -10.19
C VAL A 90 0.54 4.36 -9.31
N SER A 91 0.59 5.30 -8.38
CA SER A 91 1.40 5.20 -7.17
C SER A 91 0.49 5.10 -5.95
N ILE A 92 0.82 4.23 -5.01
CA ILE A 92 0.03 3.90 -3.81
C ILE A 92 0.82 4.32 -2.56
N TYR A 93 0.13 5.01 -1.64
CA TYR A 93 0.70 5.60 -0.45
C TYR A 93 0.17 4.96 0.83
N ASN A 94 1.06 4.71 1.79
CA ASN A 94 0.75 4.29 3.15
C ASN A 94 1.32 5.34 4.13
N TYR A 95 0.46 5.86 5.02
CA TYR A 95 0.83 6.89 6.00
C TYR A 95 1.45 6.34 7.30
N ALA A 96 1.36 5.04 7.54
CA ALA A 96 1.78 4.40 8.78
C ALA A 96 3.18 3.76 8.68
N ASP A 97 3.43 2.99 7.62
CA ASP A 97 4.63 2.17 7.49
C ASP A 97 4.85 1.67 6.03
N ASN A 98 5.82 0.76 5.85
CA ASN A 98 6.14 0.11 4.58
C ASN A 98 5.28 -1.15 4.32
N SER A 99 4.29 -1.44 5.16
CA SER A 99 3.45 -2.62 4.95
C SER A 99 2.51 -2.41 3.76
N CYS A 100 2.18 -3.52 3.10
CA CYS A 100 1.17 -3.53 2.05
C CYS A 100 -0.25 -3.62 2.61
N GLN A 101 -0.39 -3.54 3.94
CA GLN A 101 -1.63 -3.85 4.66
C GLN A 101 -2.42 -2.60 5.07
N LYS A 102 -1.87 -1.40 4.86
CA LYS A 102 -2.43 -0.14 5.36
C LYS A 102 -2.40 0.98 4.31
N ALA A 103 -2.64 0.63 3.05
CA ALA A 103 -2.66 1.63 1.98
C ALA A 103 -3.88 2.54 2.10
N VAL A 104 -3.72 3.81 1.74
CA VAL A 104 -4.79 4.82 1.84
C VAL A 104 -4.89 5.67 0.57
N GLY A 105 -3.74 6.16 0.09
CA GLY A 105 -3.68 7.11 -1.00
C GLY A 105 -3.37 6.45 -2.34
N VAL A 106 -3.98 6.95 -3.41
CA VAL A 106 -3.66 6.58 -4.79
C VAL A 106 -3.45 7.85 -5.60
N ARG A 107 -2.40 7.85 -6.43
CA ARG A 107 -2.19 8.84 -7.47
C ARG A 107 -2.22 8.13 -8.82
N MET A 108 -3.14 8.51 -9.70
CA MET A 108 -3.12 8.04 -11.08
C MET A 108 -2.08 8.82 -11.88
N ILE A 109 -1.40 8.13 -12.79
CA ILE A 109 -0.39 8.68 -13.70
C ILE A 109 -0.81 8.29 -15.11
N ASN A 110 -1.04 9.32 -15.93
CA ASN A 110 -1.27 9.15 -17.36
C ASN A 110 0.07 9.30 -18.08
N GLU A 111 0.36 8.42 -19.04
CA GLU A 111 1.52 8.52 -19.93
C GLU A 111 1.33 9.62 -20.99
#